data_AF-A0A9N8DJK7-F1
#
_entry.id   AF-A0A9N8DJK7-F1
#
_cell.length_a   1.000
_cell.length_b   1.000
_cell.length_c   1.000
_cell.angle_alpha   90.00
_cell.angle_beta   90.00
_cell.angle_gamma   90.00
#
_symmetry.space_group_name_H-M   'P 1'
#
loop_
_entity.id
_entity.type
_entity.pdbx_description
1 polymer ?
#
loop_
_entity_poly.entity_id
_entity_poly.type
_entity_poly.pdbx_seq_one_letter_code
_entity_poly.pdbx_strand_id
1 'polypeptide(L)'
;MNTTANTTVSTPAVVNAQPSLLERLGGNDVLEVVLEGFYFRLLCDEDLLEIFDGIDTAWLKVHQHKFLTLAFNSADLSGKAVGKHIARGHARLWAKGLSERHFDLVVEHLVEALLEMDTEQSLMDDVVAVVRPLRTVFEENALKHRQQQQASSNSKIASTSNVTAVPNTQTKRDSATGSAAKKSTKKRSSSVSKSVFSMFNARTN
;
A
#
# COMPACT_ATOMS: atom_id res chain seq x y z
N MET A 1 21.16 66.43 -35.03
CA MET A 1 20.74 66.12 -33.65
C MET A 1 20.18 64.72 -33.68
N ASN A 2 20.83 63.80 -32.97
CA ASN A 2 20.56 62.35 -32.99
C ASN A 2 19.51 62.04 -31.92
N THR A 3 18.42 61.33 -32.25
CA THR A 3 17.55 60.72 -31.23
C THR A 3 17.06 59.38 -31.75
N THR A 4 17.66 58.36 -31.15
CA THR A 4 17.43 56.92 -31.28
C THR A 4 16.14 56.54 -30.55
N ALA A 5 15.31 55.71 -31.17
CA ALA A 5 14.33 54.89 -30.46
C ALA A 5 14.51 53.45 -30.94
N ASN A 6 15.41 52.72 -30.27
CA ASN A 6 15.55 51.28 -30.45
C ASN A 6 14.43 50.62 -29.64
N THR A 7 13.44 50.06 -30.32
CA THR A 7 12.35 49.30 -29.69
C THR A 7 12.84 47.88 -29.47
N THR A 8 13.32 47.59 -28.27
CA THR A 8 13.58 46.23 -27.81
C THR A 8 12.24 45.52 -27.60
N VAL A 9 11.84 44.72 -28.58
CA VAL A 9 10.81 43.70 -28.38
C VAL A 9 11.37 42.69 -27.38
N SER A 10 10.83 42.68 -26.17
CA SER A 10 11.14 41.66 -25.17
C SER A 10 10.49 40.35 -25.58
N THR A 11 11.28 39.44 -26.12
CA THR A 11 10.95 38.02 -26.21
C THR A 11 10.69 37.50 -24.79
N PRO A 12 9.53 36.91 -24.46
CA PRO A 12 9.42 36.17 -23.21
C PRO A 12 10.37 34.97 -23.30
N ALA A 13 11.28 34.86 -22.35
CA ALA A 13 12.15 33.71 -22.22
C ALA A 13 11.29 32.45 -22.11
N VAL A 14 11.30 31.61 -23.14
CA VAL A 14 10.74 30.26 -23.08
C VAL A 14 11.60 29.48 -22.10
N VAL A 15 11.21 29.49 -20.83
CA VAL A 15 11.72 28.51 -19.86
C VAL A 15 11.14 27.17 -20.29
N ASN A 16 11.97 26.34 -20.93
CA ASN A 16 11.65 24.93 -21.18
C ASN A 16 11.64 24.17 -19.85
N ALA A 17 10.67 24.47 -18.97
CA ALA A 17 10.36 23.64 -17.83
C ALA A 17 9.72 22.35 -18.38
N GLN A 18 10.32 21.21 -18.09
CA GLN A 18 9.69 19.93 -18.43
C GLN A 18 8.33 19.85 -17.72
N PRO A 19 7.27 19.40 -18.43
CA PRO A 19 5.95 19.31 -17.83
C PRO A 19 5.98 18.38 -16.62
N SER A 20 5.18 18.69 -15.60
CA SER A 20 5.07 17.86 -14.41
C SER A 20 4.50 16.47 -14.76
N LEU A 21 4.66 15.50 -13.86
CA LEU A 21 4.07 14.17 -14.08
C LEU A 21 2.54 14.26 -14.22
N LEU A 22 1.91 15.15 -13.45
CA LEU A 22 0.48 15.40 -13.56
C LEU A 22 0.09 15.95 -14.93
N GLU A 23 0.85 16.92 -15.46
CA GLU A 23 0.60 17.49 -16.79
C GLU A 23 0.78 16.44 -17.89
N ARG A 24 1.82 15.60 -17.78
CA ARG A 24 2.08 14.49 -18.71
C ARG A 24 0.97 13.43 -18.66
N LEU A 25 0.35 13.21 -17.49
CA LEU A 25 -0.80 12.32 -17.32
C LEU A 25 -2.09 12.87 -17.94
N GLY A 26 -2.14 14.16 -18.28
CA GLY A 26 -3.35 14.82 -18.80
C GLY A 26 -4.09 15.65 -17.75
N GLY A 27 -3.46 15.96 -16.61
CA GLY A 27 -3.98 16.88 -15.61
C GLY A 27 -4.89 16.23 -14.56
N ASN A 28 -5.58 17.08 -13.79
CA ASN A 28 -6.47 16.62 -12.72
C ASN A 28 -7.67 15.83 -13.26
N ASP A 29 -8.21 16.20 -14.42
CA ASP A 29 -9.39 15.54 -14.99
C ASP A 29 -9.10 14.06 -15.30
N VAL A 30 -7.93 13.76 -15.89
CA VAL A 30 -7.52 12.36 -16.15
C VAL A 30 -7.19 11.64 -14.84
N LEU A 31 -6.54 12.31 -13.89
CA LEU A 31 -6.27 11.73 -12.58
C LEU A 31 -7.56 11.33 -11.84
N GLU A 32 -8.62 12.13 -11.93
CA GLU A 32 -9.93 11.82 -11.36
C GLU A 32 -10.52 10.54 -11.97
N VAL A 33 -10.49 10.40 -13.30
CA VAL A 33 -10.97 9.19 -14.00
C VAL A 33 -10.15 7.95 -13.61
N VAL A 34 -8.82 8.08 -13.56
CA VAL A 34 -7.93 7.00 -13.10
C VAL A 34 -8.28 6.57 -11.68
N LEU A 35 -8.55 7.54 -10.78
CA LEU A 35 -8.94 7.25 -9.41
C LEU A 35 -10.29 6.54 -9.32
N GLU A 36 -11.27 6.89 -10.17
CA GLU A 36 -12.54 6.17 -10.21
C GLU A 36 -12.35 4.67 -10.52
N GLY A 37 -11.59 4.34 -11.57
CA GLY A 37 -11.27 2.95 -11.93
C GLY A 37 -10.43 2.24 -10.86
N PHE A 38 -9.46 2.94 -10.30
CA PHE A 38 -8.62 2.45 -9.21
C PHE A 38 -9.45 2.04 -7.97
N TYR A 39 -10.35 2.90 -7.50
CA TYR A 39 -11.17 2.59 -6.33
C TYR A 39 -12.18 1.48 -6.58
N PHE A 40 -12.74 1.39 -7.80
CA PHE A 40 -13.57 0.25 -8.16
C PHE A 40 -12.82 -1.07 -7.95
N ARG A 41 -11.55 -1.14 -8.40
CA ARG A 41 -10.69 -2.32 -8.22
C ARG A 41 -10.40 -2.63 -6.77
N LEU A 42 -10.00 -1.61 -5.99
CA LEU A 42 -9.72 -1.79 -4.55
C LEU A 42 -10.91 -2.38 -3.78
N LEU A 43 -12.13 -1.98 -4.14
CA LEU A 43 -13.35 -2.43 -3.47
C LEU A 43 -13.86 -3.77 -4.00
N CYS A 44 -13.31 -4.26 -5.12
CA CYS A 44 -13.61 -5.58 -5.67
C CYS A 44 -12.54 -6.63 -5.31
N ASP A 45 -11.40 -6.24 -4.76
CA ASP A 45 -10.37 -7.17 -4.30
C ASP A 45 -10.72 -7.74 -2.91
N GLU A 46 -10.90 -9.06 -2.85
CA GLU A 46 -11.19 -9.81 -1.62
C GLU A 46 -10.09 -9.64 -0.56
N ASP A 47 -8.83 -9.44 -0.97
CA ASP A 47 -7.70 -9.22 -0.07
C ASP A 47 -7.67 -7.81 0.54
N LEU A 48 -8.41 -6.86 -0.04
CA LEU A 48 -8.45 -5.47 0.40
C LEU A 48 -9.79 -5.08 1.04
N LEU A 49 -10.88 -5.80 0.75
CA LEU A 49 -12.22 -5.45 1.19
C LEU A 49 -12.33 -5.19 2.70
N GLU A 50 -11.74 -6.05 3.53
CA GLU A 50 -11.77 -5.89 4.99
C GLU A 50 -11.00 -4.66 5.49
N ILE A 51 -9.99 -4.20 4.75
CA ILE A 51 -9.22 -3.00 5.08
C ILE A 51 -10.08 -1.75 4.88
N PHE A 52 -10.96 -1.76 3.87
CA PHE A 52 -11.84 -0.65 3.52
C PHE A 52 -13.21 -0.67 4.24
N ASP A 53 -13.48 -1.69 5.06
CA ASP A 53 -14.73 -1.79 5.82
C ASP A 53 -14.96 -0.57 6.73
N GLY A 54 -16.13 0.05 6.57
CA GLY A 54 -16.54 1.25 7.30
C GLY A 54 -15.82 2.55 6.92
N ILE A 55 -15.06 2.58 5.82
CA ILE A 55 -14.42 3.80 5.31
C ILE A 55 -15.38 4.55 4.38
N ASP A 56 -15.49 5.87 4.58
CA ASP A 56 -16.13 6.76 3.61
C ASP A 56 -15.22 6.90 2.38
N THR A 57 -15.54 6.12 1.34
CA THR A 57 -14.76 6.06 0.10
C THR A 57 -14.87 7.34 -0.72
N ALA A 58 -15.98 8.08 -0.62
CA ALA A 58 -16.14 9.35 -1.30
C ALA A 58 -15.21 10.41 -0.71
N TRP A 59 -15.16 10.49 0.63
CA TRP A 59 -14.20 11.37 1.31
C TRP A 59 -12.75 10.95 1.03
N LEU A 60 -12.48 9.63 1.05
CA LEU A 60 -11.13 9.11 0.82
C LEU A 60 -10.62 9.43 -0.59
N LYS A 61 -11.47 9.29 -1.62
CA LYS A 61 -11.18 9.70 -3.01
C LYS A 61 -10.73 11.15 -3.10
N VAL A 62 -11.47 12.07 -2.47
CA VAL A 62 -11.11 13.50 -2.45
C VAL A 62 -9.77 13.74 -1.77
N HIS A 63 -9.49 13.05 -0.66
CA HIS A 63 -8.21 13.18 0.03
C HIS A 63 -7.04 12.63 -0.79
N GLN A 64 -7.21 11.45 -1.41
CA GLN A 64 -6.18 10.82 -2.21
C GLN A 64 -5.90 11.59 -3.51
N HIS A 65 -6.94 12.13 -4.15
CA HIS A 65 -6.77 13.04 -5.28
C HIS A 65 -5.87 14.22 -4.90
N LYS A 66 -6.17 14.94 -3.81
CA LYS A 66 -5.33 16.05 -3.33
C LYS A 66 -3.89 15.62 -3.04
N PHE A 67 -3.70 14.44 -2.44
CA PHE A 67 -2.38 13.90 -2.17
C PHE A 67 -1.60 13.62 -3.46
N LEU A 68 -2.22 12.97 -4.45
CA LEU A 68 -1.58 12.62 -5.72
C LEU A 68 -1.34 13.83 -6.61
N THR A 69 -2.27 14.80 -6.65
CA THR A 69 -2.03 16.10 -7.30
C THR A 69 -0.77 16.76 -6.75
N LEU A 70 -0.58 16.76 -5.43
CA LEU A 70 0.63 17.31 -4.84
C LEU A 70 1.86 16.45 -5.21
N ALA A 71 1.77 15.13 -5.03
CA ALA A 71 2.86 14.19 -5.30
C ALA A 71 3.39 14.28 -6.74
N PHE A 72 2.49 14.28 -7.72
CA PHE A 72 2.83 14.28 -9.14
C PHE A 72 3.27 15.67 -9.64
N ASN A 73 3.05 16.73 -8.85
CA ASN A 73 3.63 18.04 -9.10
C ASN A 73 4.97 18.24 -8.38
N SER A 74 5.19 17.61 -7.22
CA SER A 74 6.39 17.86 -6.40
C SER A 74 7.53 16.87 -6.59
N ALA A 75 7.33 15.80 -7.39
CA ALA A 75 8.28 14.73 -7.74
C ALA A 75 8.91 13.94 -6.57
N ASP A 76 8.89 14.45 -5.34
CA ASP A 76 9.52 13.83 -4.17
C ASP A 76 8.52 13.57 -3.04
N LEU A 77 8.19 12.28 -2.85
CA LEU A 77 7.45 11.77 -1.69
C LEU A 77 8.36 11.11 -0.64
N SER A 78 9.68 11.12 -0.82
CA SER A 78 10.64 10.44 0.06
C SER A 78 10.83 11.11 1.43
N GLY A 79 10.20 12.27 1.64
CA GLY A 79 10.29 13.00 2.89
C GLY A 79 9.71 12.22 4.08
N LYS A 80 10.47 12.15 5.18
CA LYS A 80 10.04 11.56 6.47
C LYS A 80 8.69 12.10 6.96
N ALA A 81 8.33 13.33 6.61
CA ALA A 81 7.06 13.96 6.97
C ALA A 81 5.86 13.26 6.32
N VAL A 82 5.95 12.91 5.03
CA VAL A 82 4.90 12.18 4.30
C VAL A 82 4.72 10.80 4.92
N GLY A 83 5.83 10.08 5.14
CA GLY A 83 5.79 8.77 5.78
C GLY A 83 5.14 8.79 7.16
N LYS A 84 5.44 9.81 8.00
CA LYS A 84 4.77 9.99 9.30
C LYS A 84 3.27 10.26 9.16
N HIS A 85 2.85 11.01 8.15
CA HIS A 85 1.44 11.28 7.90
C HIS A 85 0.69 9.99 7.51
N ILE A 86 1.24 9.21 6.59
CA ILE A 86 0.70 7.90 6.18
C ILE A 86 0.66 6.93 7.37
N ALA A 87 1.74 6.87 8.16
CA ALA A 87 1.85 6.09 9.39
C ALA A 87 0.76 6.46 10.41
N ARG A 88 0.32 7.73 10.45
CA ARG A 88 -0.77 8.14 11.34
C ARG A 88 -2.14 7.80 10.76
N GLY A 89 -2.33 8.03 9.45
CA GLY A 89 -3.61 7.80 8.77
C GLY A 89 -4.08 6.35 8.84
N HIS A 90 -3.16 5.39 8.75
CA HIS A 90 -3.51 3.97 8.77
C HIS A 90 -3.33 3.31 10.15
N ALA A 91 -3.11 4.08 11.23
CA ALA A 91 -2.65 3.58 12.54
C ALA A 91 -3.48 2.40 13.06
N ARG A 92 -4.79 2.49 12.86
CA ARG A 92 -5.77 1.48 13.30
C ARG A 92 -5.76 0.22 12.44
N LEU A 93 -5.35 0.32 11.18
CA LEU A 93 -5.41 -0.77 10.20
C LEU A 93 -4.26 -1.78 10.37
N TRP A 94 -3.10 -1.35 10.88
CA TRP A 94 -2.02 -2.31 11.21
C TRP A 94 -2.42 -3.31 12.32
N ALA A 95 -3.30 -2.90 13.25
CA ALA A 95 -3.87 -3.83 14.22
C ALA A 95 -4.85 -4.83 13.58
N LYS A 96 -5.41 -4.51 12.40
CA LYS A 96 -6.29 -5.37 11.60
C LYS A 96 -5.52 -6.22 10.56
N GLY A 97 -4.19 -6.17 10.53
CA GLY A 97 -3.39 -6.98 9.62
C GLY A 97 -2.89 -6.26 8.36
N LEU A 98 -3.09 -4.94 8.23
CA LEU A 98 -2.50 -4.16 7.15
C LEU A 98 -0.97 -4.38 7.06
N SER A 99 -0.46 -4.52 5.84
CA SER A 99 0.92 -4.91 5.57
C SER A 99 1.41 -4.39 4.22
N GLU A 100 2.70 -4.58 3.96
CA GLU A 100 3.35 -4.32 2.69
C GLU A 100 2.68 -5.06 1.51
N ARG A 101 2.09 -6.23 1.74
CA ARG A 101 1.34 -6.95 0.70
C ARG A 101 0.13 -6.14 0.21
N HIS A 102 -0.61 -5.53 1.12
CA HIS A 102 -1.78 -4.72 0.77
C HIS A 102 -1.35 -3.47 0.00
N PHE A 103 -0.20 -2.89 0.35
CA PHE A 103 0.39 -1.81 -0.44
C PHE A 103 0.74 -2.26 -1.86
N ASP A 104 1.35 -3.45 -2.01
CA ASP A 104 1.70 -3.99 -3.32
C ASP A 104 0.44 -4.20 -4.20
N LEU A 105 -0.66 -4.72 -3.64
CA LEU A 105 -1.96 -4.84 -4.32
C LEU A 105 -2.55 -3.48 -4.72
N VAL A 106 -2.47 -2.49 -3.82
CA VAL A 106 -2.91 -1.12 -4.12
C VAL A 106 -2.13 -0.53 -5.30
N VAL A 107 -0.81 -0.72 -5.36
CA VAL A 107 -0.01 -0.23 -6.50
C VAL A 107 -0.34 -1.00 -7.78
N GLU A 108 -0.60 -2.31 -7.69
CA GLU A 108 -1.04 -3.13 -8.83
C GLU A 108 -2.33 -2.58 -9.44
N HIS A 109 -3.36 -2.32 -8.62
CA HIS A 109 -4.61 -1.75 -9.11
C HIS A 109 -4.49 -0.33 -9.66
N LEU A 110 -3.55 0.47 -9.14
CA LEU A 110 -3.26 1.79 -9.71
C LEU A 110 -2.68 1.65 -11.14
N VAL A 111 -1.76 0.72 -11.34
CA VAL A 111 -1.18 0.44 -12.67
C VAL A 111 -2.25 -0.09 -13.62
N GLU A 112 -3.12 -1.00 -13.16
CA GLU A 112 -4.23 -1.49 -13.98
C GLU A 112 -5.20 -0.37 -14.41
N ALA A 113 -5.53 0.55 -13.51
CA ALA A 113 -6.39 1.70 -13.83
C ALA A 113 -5.75 2.65 -14.85
N LEU A 114 -4.42 2.84 -14.79
CA LEU A 114 -3.68 3.61 -15.79
C LEU A 114 -3.63 2.89 -17.14
N LEU A 115 -3.46 1.57 -17.13
CA LEU A 115 -3.42 0.75 -18.33
C LEU A 115 -4.75 0.78 -19.09
N GLU A 116 -5.88 0.77 -18.40
CA GLU A 116 -7.21 0.90 -19.02
C GLU A 116 -7.45 2.24 -19.72
N MET A 117 -6.68 3.26 -19.34
CA MET A 117 -6.68 4.57 -19.98
C MET A 117 -5.68 4.65 -21.16
N ASP A 118 -5.13 3.52 -21.60
CA ASP A 118 -4.07 3.44 -22.62
C ASP A 118 -2.84 4.30 -22.28
N THR A 119 -2.54 4.44 -20.98
CA THR A 119 -1.37 5.19 -20.51
C THR A 119 -0.08 4.50 -20.96
N GLU A 120 0.87 5.28 -21.47
CA GLU A 120 2.16 4.76 -21.94
C GLU A 120 2.97 4.15 -20.78
N GLN A 121 3.71 3.07 -21.05
CA GLN A 121 4.48 2.35 -20.04
C GLN A 121 5.48 3.24 -19.29
N SER A 122 6.19 4.14 -19.98
CA SER A 122 7.15 5.02 -19.31
C SER A 122 6.48 5.96 -18.31
N LEU A 123 5.24 6.39 -18.59
CA LEU A 123 4.48 7.26 -17.70
C LEU A 123 3.93 6.51 -16.49
N MET A 124 3.49 5.26 -16.68
CA MET A 124 3.13 4.37 -15.57
C MET A 124 4.33 4.10 -14.66
N ASP A 125 5.52 3.86 -15.24
CA ASP A 125 6.76 3.65 -14.49
C ASP A 125 7.10 4.87 -13.62
N ASP A 126 6.92 6.09 -14.15
CA ASP A 126 7.12 7.33 -13.39
C ASP A 126 6.12 7.47 -12.24
N VAL A 127 4.84 7.15 -12.45
CA VAL A 127 3.82 7.13 -11.37
C VAL A 127 4.21 6.15 -10.28
N VAL A 128 4.62 4.94 -10.67
CA VAL A 128 5.10 3.91 -9.74
C VAL A 128 6.34 4.37 -9.00
N ALA A 129 7.28 5.04 -9.65
CA ALA A 129 8.50 5.56 -9.04
C ALA A 129 8.19 6.59 -7.93
N VAL A 130 7.15 7.41 -8.11
CA VAL A 130 6.71 8.38 -7.10
C VAL A 130 6.11 7.69 -5.88
N VAL A 131 5.25 6.67 -6.05
CA VAL A 131 4.52 6.05 -4.93
C VAL A 131 5.30 4.93 -4.23
N ARG A 132 6.16 4.20 -4.94
CA ARG A 132 6.89 3.02 -4.43
C ARG A 132 7.68 3.25 -3.14
N PRO A 133 8.37 4.40 -2.91
CA PRO A 133 9.10 4.64 -1.67
C PRO A 133 8.22 4.57 -0.41
N LEU A 134 6.92 4.83 -0.54
CA LEU A 134 5.96 4.77 0.57
C LEU A 134 5.78 3.35 1.13
N ARG A 135 6.11 2.30 0.36
CA ARG A 135 6.06 0.90 0.78
C ARG A 135 6.78 0.65 2.10
N THR A 136 7.92 1.32 2.29
CA THR A 136 8.75 1.23 3.51
C THR A 136 7.95 1.54 4.78
N VAL A 137 7.02 2.49 4.71
CA VAL A 137 6.15 2.85 5.83
C VAL A 137 5.23 1.69 6.20
N PHE A 138 4.68 0.99 5.22
CA PHE A 138 3.77 -0.14 5.46
C PHE A 138 4.53 -1.34 6.04
N GLU A 139 5.70 -1.64 5.50
CA GLU A 139 6.59 -2.71 5.97
C GLU A 139 7.03 -2.49 7.42
N GLU A 140 7.60 -1.31 7.72
CA GLU A 140 8.10 -1.00 9.06
C GLU A 140 7.00 -1.05 10.12
N ASN A 141 5.81 -0.49 9.83
CA ASN A 141 4.72 -0.44 10.80
C ASN A 141 4.04 -1.81 10.97
N ALA A 142 3.93 -2.60 9.90
CA ALA A 142 3.45 -3.98 10.01
C ALA A 142 4.39 -4.83 10.88
N LEU A 143 5.71 -4.71 10.69
CA LEU A 143 6.70 -5.38 11.53
C LEU A 143 6.58 -4.99 13.01
N LYS A 144 6.46 -3.69 13.31
CA LYS A 144 6.27 -3.19 14.69
C LYS A 144 5.03 -3.81 15.34
N HIS A 145 3.91 -3.87 14.64
CA HIS A 145 2.67 -4.46 15.17
C HIS A 145 2.77 -5.98 15.36
N ARG A 146 3.39 -6.71 14.43
CA ARG A 146 3.62 -8.16 14.57
C ARG A 146 4.47 -8.48 15.81
N GLN A 147 5.54 -7.71 16.04
CA GLN A 147 6.41 -7.89 17.22
C GLN A 147 5.67 -7.62 18.54
N GLN A 148 4.85 -6.56 18.59
CA GLN A 148 4.05 -6.23 19.78
C GLN A 148 3.03 -7.33 20.13
N GLN A 149 2.39 -7.92 19.13
CA GLN A 149 1.44 -9.03 19.33
C GLN A 149 2.13 -10.30 19.85
N GLN A 150 3.32 -10.62 19.33
CA GLN A 150 4.12 -11.75 19.80
C GLN A 150 4.58 -11.56 21.26
N ALA A 151 5.08 -10.37 21.61
CA ALA A 151 5.49 -10.06 22.98
C ALA A 151 4.32 -10.18 23.98
N SER A 152 3.14 -9.69 23.61
CA SER A 152 1.92 -9.79 24.43
C SER A 152 1.46 -11.24 24.62
N SER A 153 1.59 -12.07 23.59
CA SER A 153 1.22 -13.49 23.64
C SER A 153 2.20 -14.28 24.52
N ASN A 154 3.50 -14.05 24.37
CA ASN A 154 4.53 -14.70 25.19
C ASN A 154 4.41 -14.34 26.68
N SER A 155 4.08 -13.08 27.00
CA SER A 155 3.83 -12.64 28.37
C SER A 155 2.61 -13.35 28.99
N LYS A 156 1.50 -13.48 28.24
CA LYS A 156 0.31 -14.23 28.72
C LYS A 156 0.60 -15.71 28.98
N ILE A 157 1.39 -16.36 28.12
CA ILE A 157 1.80 -17.76 28.30
C ILE A 157 2.65 -17.91 29.57
N ALA A 158 3.63 -17.03 29.78
CA ALA A 158 4.47 -17.05 30.98
C ALA A 158 3.69 -16.84 32.28
N SER A 159 2.69 -15.93 32.29
CA SER A 159 1.83 -15.70 33.45
C SER A 159 0.86 -16.85 33.73
N THR A 160 0.38 -17.56 32.69
CA THR A 160 -0.55 -18.69 32.85
C THR A 160 0.16 -19.94 33.39
N SER A 161 1.43 -20.15 33.02
CA SER A 161 2.25 -21.26 33.50
C SER A 161 2.59 -21.21 35.00
N ASN A 162 2.45 -20.04 35.65
CA ASN A 162 2.73 -19.86 37.08
C ASN A 162 1.50 -20.07 38.00
N VAL A 163 0.30 -20.38 37.47
CA VAL A 163 -0.94 -20.43 38.27
C VAL A 163 -1.38 -21.86 38.65
N THR A 164 -0.74 -22.93 38.14
CA THR A 164 -1.15 -24.30 38.51
C THR A 164 0.02 -25.15 39.02
N ALA A 165 0.37 -24.97 40.28
CA ALA A 165 1.09 -25.97 41.07
C ALA A 165 0.24 -26.35 42.29
N VAL A 166 -0.83 -27.11 42.06
CA VAL A 166 -1.55 -27.83 43.12
C VAL A 166 -0.77 -29.13 43.39
N PRO A 167 -0.39 -29.47 44.64
CA PRO A 167 0.34 -30.70 44.92
C PRO A 167 -0.58 -31.91 44.73
N ASN A 168 -0.22 -32.78 43.79
CA ASN A 168 -0.94 -34.02 43.47
C ASN A 168 -0.47 -35.15 44.40
N THR A 169 -1.36 -35.71 45.23
CA THR A 169 -1.13 -36.97 45.94
C THR A 169 -1.56 -38.15 45.08
N GLN A 170 -0.59 -39.02 44.82
CA GLN A 170 -0.70 -40.25 44.05
C GLN A 170 -1.80 -41.20 44.58
N THR A 171 -2.72 -41.65 43.72
CA THR A 171 -3.37 -42.96 43.88
C THR A 171 -3.59 -43.62 42.52
N LYS A 172 -3.49 -44.94 42.56
CA LYS A 172 -3.11 -45.92 41.54
C LYS A 172 -4.22 -46.26 40.53
N ARG A 173 -3.77 -46.44 39.27
CA ARG A 173 -4.29 -47.22 38.12
C ARG A 173 -5.55 -48.06 38.34
N ASP A 174 -6.44 -48.02 37.33
CA ASP A 174 -6.80 -49.17 36.49
C ASP A 174 -7.34 -48.74 35.11
N SER A 175 -7.30 -49.70 34.19
CA SER A 175 -7.33 -49.71 32.72
C SER A 175 -8.65 -49.37 32.00
N ALA A 176 -8.57 -48.90 30.73
CA ALA A 176 -8.95 -49.65 29.50
C ALA A 176 -9.44 -48.75 28.30
N THR A 177 -8.78 -48.96 27.14
CA THR A 177 -9.29 -49.13 25.75
C THR A 177 -10.10 -48.07 24.96
N GLY A 178 -9.65 -47.87 23.70
CA GLY A 178 -10.42 -47.51 22.48
C GLY A 178 -10.38 -46.02 22.10
N SER A 179 -10.39 -45.56 20.84
CA SER A 179 -10.38 -46.12 19.48
C SER A 179 -10.14 -44.94 18.50
N ALA A 180 -9.80 -45.28 17.25
CA ALA A 180 -9.40 -44.44 16.11
C ALA A 180 -10.41 -43.42 15.55
N ALA A 181 -9.91 -42.37 14.84
CA ALA A 181 -10.37 -41.85 13.53
C ALA A 181 -9.55 -40.58 13.13
N LYS A 182 -8.77 -40.48 12.04
CA LYS A 182 -8.99 -40.47 10.56
C LYS A 182 -9.22 -39.06 9.96
N LYS A 183 -8.24 -38.64 9.13
CA LYS A 183 -8.27 -37.78 7.91
C LYS A 183 -9.14 -36.51 7.88
N SER A 184 -8.58 -35.40 7.38
CA SER A 184 -8.70 -35.05 5.94
C SER A 184 -8.01 -33.73 5.58
N THR A 185 -7.27 -33.81 4.48
CA THR A 185 -6.71 -32.76 3.63
C THR A 185 -7.76 -31.85 3.02
N LYS A 186 -7.46 -30.56 2.80
CA LYS A 186 -7.96 -29.84 1.60
C LYS A 186 -7.00 -28.74 1.13
N LYS A 187 -6.65 -28.87 -0.15
CA LYS A 187 -5.77 -28.08 -1.01
C LYS A 187 -6.65 -27.19 -1.88
N ARG A 188 -6.35 -25.89 -1.99
CA ARG A 188 -6.74 -24.97 -3.09
C ARG A 188 -5.62 -23.92 -3.13
N SER A 189 -4.73 -23.83 -4.12
CA SER A 189 -4.91 -23.68 -5.57
C SER A 189 -5.66 -22.39 -5.94
N SER A 190 -4.95 -21.28 -5.98
CA SER A 190 -5.22 -20.18 -6.92
C SER A 190 -3.89 -19.78 -7.55
N SER A 191 -3.76 -20.17 -8.81
CA SER A 191 -2.73 -19.73 -9.75
C SER A 191 -3.41 -18.71 -10.65
N VAL A 192 -2.57 -17.85 -11.25
CA VAL A 192 -2.88 -16.79 -12.24
C VAL A 192 -3.02 -15.40 -11.60
N SER A 193 -1.88 -14.72 -11.45
CA SER A 193 -1.65 -13.27 -11.67
C SER A 193 -0.17 -12.92 -11.36
N LYS A 194 0.78 -13.70 -11.87
CA LYS A 194 2.23 -13.49 -11.59
C LYS A 194 3.00 -12.80 -12.73
N SER A 195 2.33 -12.36 -13.78
CA SER A 195 3.03 -12.04 -15.04
C SER A 195 3.47 -10.57 -15.20
N VAL A 196 2.95 -9.62 -14.43
CA VAL A 196 3.33 -8.20 -14.59
C VAL A 196 4.42 -7.79 -13.59
N PHE A 197 4.37 -8.31 -12.36
CA PHE A 197 5.33 -7.96 -11.31
C PHE A 197 6.73 -8.59 -11.50
N SER A 198 6.83 -9.75 -12.17
CA SER A 198 8.12 -10.43 -12.38
C SER A 198 9.10 -9.66 -13.28
N MET A 199 8.61 -8.72 -14.10
CA MET A 199 9.47 -7.90 -14.96
C MET A 199 10.07 -6.68 -14.25
N PHE A 200 9.42 -6.18 -13.19
CA PHE A 200 9.84 -4.93 -12.54
C PHE A 200 10.89 -5.14 -11.44
N ASN A 201 10.96 -6.32 -10.82
CA ASN A 201 11.91 -6.62 -9.74
C ASN A 201 13.32 -7.02 -10.25
N ALA A 202 13.53 -7.08 -11.57
CA ALA A 202 14.75 -7.60 -12.18
C ALA A 202 15.78 -6.51 -12.56
N ARG A 203 15.52 -5.22 -12.29
CA ARG A 203 16.39 -4.11 -12.74
C ARG A 203 16.98 -3.26 -11.60
N THR A 204 17.28 -3.89 -10.47
CA THR A 204 18.20 -3.33 -9.46
C THR A 204 19.18 -4.41 -9.03
N ASN A 205 20.22 -4.62 -9.83
CA ASN A 205 21.52 -5.09 -9.36
C ASN A 205 22.58 -4.55 -10.32
#